data_AF-A0A5M8Q721-F1
#
_entry.id   AF-A0A5M8Q721-F1
#
_cell.length_a   1.000
_cell.length_b   1.000
_cell.length_c   1.000
_cell.angle_alpha   90.00
_cell.angle_beta   90.00
_cell.angle_gamma   90.00
#
_symmetry.space_group_name_H-M   'P 1'
#
loop_
_entity.id
_entity.type
_entity.pdbx_description
1 polymer ?
#
loop_
_entity_poly.entity_id
_entity_poly.type
_entity_poly.pdbx_seq_one_letter_code
_entity_poly.pdbx_strand_id
1 'polypeptide(L)'
;MNVLTLHISDTAKIEVDNSFNGKETIKYNGEIVSEKKSLLGENHTFTCEENGERITYEVRISIKNLTRVGIDIYRNNKVVLLS
;
A
#
# COMPACT_ATOMS: atom_id res chain seq x y z
N MET A 1 0.86 2.02 12.97
CA MET A 1 1.13 0.61 13.25
C MET A 1 1.35 -0.08 11.93
N ASN A 2 2.38 -0.91 11.79
CA ASN A 2 2.54 -1.68 10.57
C ASN A 2 1.45 -2.75 10.49
N VAL A 3 0.70 -2.75 9.39
CA VAL A 3 -0.40 -3.70 9.16
C VAL A 3 -0.10 -4.66 8.03
N LEU A 4 0.85 -4.33 7.16
CA LEU A 4 1.35 -5.20 6.10
C LEU A 4 2.79 -4.86 5.77
N THR A 5 3.59 -5.90 5.55
CA THR A 5 4.85 -5.84 4.83
C THR A 5 4.80 -6.89 3.73
N LEU A 6 4.95 -6.47 2.48
CA LEU A 6 4.91 -7.32 1.30
C LEU A 6 6.22 -7.20 0.52
N HIS A 7 6.93 -8.31 0.39
CA HIS A 7 8.06 -8.43 -0.53
C HIS A 7 7.53 -8.89 -1.89
N ILE A 8 7.65 -8.01 -2.90
CA ILE A 8 7.21 -8.27 -4.28
C ILE A 8 8.33 -8.98 -5.05
N SER A 9 9.57 -8.58 -4.78
CA SER A 9 10.80 -9.19 -5.28
C SER A 9 11.93 -8.96 -4.27
N ASP A 10 13.15 -9.39 -4.60
CA ASP A 10 14.34 -9.11 -3.78
C ASP A 10 14.66 -7.61 -3.65
N THR A 11 14.16 -6.79 -4.58
CA THR A 11 14.46 -5.35 -4.66
C THR A 11 13.24 -4.45 -4.48
N ALA A 12 12.04 -5.01 -4.35
CA ALA A 12 10.79 -4.27 -4.22
C ALA A 12 10.01 -4.73 -2.99
N LYS A 13 9.86 -3.83 -2.03
CA LYS A 13 9.11 -4.03 -0.79
C LYS A 13 8.08 -2.91 -0.61
N ILE A 14 6.85 -3.28 -0.30
CA ILE A 14 5.78 -2.35 0.10
C ILE A 14 5.46 -2.57 1.58
N GLU A 15 5.39 -1.47 2.33
CA GLU A 15 4.95 -1.44 3.71
C GLU A 15 3.72 -0.55 3.83
N VAL A 16 2.70 -1.03 4.54
CA VAL A 16 1.48 -0.29 4.82
C VAL A 16 1.39 -0.10 6.32
N ASP A 17 1.39 1.17 6.73
CA ASP A 17 1.15 1.56 8.11
C ASP A 17 -0.23 2.22 8.21
N ASN A 18 -1.00 1.83 9.24
CA ASN A 18 -2.25 2.47 9.60
C ASN A 18 -2.21 2.84 11.09
N SER A 19 -2.54 4.08 11.45
CA SER A 19 -2.63 4.52 12.84
C SER A 19 -4.07 4.45 13.36
N PHE A 20 -4.22 4.44 14.68
CA PHE A 20 -5.54 4.48 15.32
C PHE A 20 -6.38 5.72 14.94
N ASN A 21 -5.74 6.82 14.51
CA ASN A 21 -6.44 8.03 14.07
C ASN A 21 -6.70 8.08 12.55
N GLY A 22 -6.55 6.94 11.87
CA GLY A 22 -6.84 6.79 10.44
C GLY A 22 -5.75 7.35 9.52
N LYS A 23 -4.52 7.54 10.02
CA LYS A 23 -3.39 7.94 9.18
C LYS A 23 -2.84 6.71 8.47
N GLU A 24 -2.90 6.75 7.15
CA GLU A 24 -2.48 5.70 6.24
C GLU A 24 -1.18 6.14 5.55
N THR A 25 -0.12 5.33 5.68
CA THR A 25 1.19 5.62 5.11
C THR A 25 1.66 4.42 4.30
N ILE A 26 2.00 4.65 3.04
CA ILE A 26 2.59 3.66 2.14
C ILE A 26 4.07 3.95 1.99
N LYS A 27 4.89 2.93 2.21
CA LYS A 27 6.33 3.00 1.94
C LYS A 27 6.73 2.02 0.86
N TYR A 28 7.60 2.47 -0.04
CA TYR A 28 8.25 1.65 -1.04
C TYR A 28 9.75 1.63 -0.74
N ASN A 29 10.31 0.44 -0.48
CA ASN A 29 11.71 0.27 -0.07
C ASN A 29 12.13 1.16 1.12
N GLY A 30 11.20 1.39 2.06
CA GLY A 30 11.42 2.22 3.25
C GLY A 30 11.14 3.71 3.06
N GLU A 31 10.98 4.20 1.83
CA GLU A 31 10.65 5.60 1.55
C GLU A 31 9.13 5.82 1.52
N ILE A 32 8.66 6.90 2.16
CA ILE A 32 7.23 7.25 2.14
C ILE A 32 6.86 7.76 0.75
N VAL A 33 6.03 6.99 0.04
CA VAL A 33 5.56 7.32 -1.32
C VAL A 33 4.13 7.86 -1.33
N SER A 34 3.37 7.61 -0.26
CA SER A 34 2.02 8.16 -0.12
C SER A 34 1.61 8.23 1.35
N GLU A 35 0.92 9.29 1.72
CA GLU A 35 0.39 9.48 3.07
C GLU A 35 -0.95 10.21 3.00
N LYS A 36 -1.98 9.64 3.62
CA LYS A 36 -3.34 10.19 3.64
C LYS A 36 -4.01 9.90 4.99
N LYS A 37 -5.16 10.52 5.22
CA LYS A 37 -5.96 10.32 6.43
C LYS A 37 -7.37 9.91 6.05
N SER A 38 -7.79 8.73 6.47
CA SER A 38 -9.13 8.18 6.24
C SER A 38 -9.61 7.39 7.44
N LEU A 39 -10.93 7.43 7.70
CA LEU A 39 -11.57 6.60 8.73
C LEU A 39 -12.03 5.24 8.20
N LEU A 40 -12.19 5.09 6.87
CA LEU A 40 -12.77 3.90 6.25
C LEU A 40 -11.82 3.18 5.29
N GLY A 41 -10.63 3.74 5.05
CA GLY A 41 -9.77 3.33 3.96
C GLY A 41 -9.70 4.36 2.83
N GLU A 42 -8.61 4.36 2.07
CA GLU A 42 -8.43 5.20 0.89
C GLU A 42 -7.52 4.49 -0.14
N ASN A 43 -7.56 4.97 -1.40
CA ASN A 43 -6.74 4.47 -2.50
C ASN A 43 -5.46 5.32 -2.67
N HIS A 44 -4.32 4.72 -2.38
CA HIS A 44 -3.01 5.30 -2.60
C HIS A 44 -2.45 4.87 -3.95
N THR A 45 -2.16 5.82 -4.83
CA THR A 45 -1.49 5.57 -6.11
C THR A 45 -0.15 6.27 -6.13
N PHE A 46 0.90 5.58 -6.57
CA PHE A 46 2.23 6.15 -6.77
C PHE A 46 2.95 5.47 -7.95
N THR A 47 3.97 6.15 -8.49
CA THR A 47 4.83 5.58 -9.53
C THR A 47 6.27 5.52 -9.07
N CYS A 48 6.97 4.44 -9.38
CA CYS A 48 8.40 4.26 -9.12
C CYS A 48 9.10 3.69 -10.36
N GLU A 49 10.43 3.74 -10.38
CA GLU A 49 11.23 3.09 -11.41
C GLU A 49 11.72 1.74 -10.89
N GLU A 50 11.48 0.67 -11.64
CA GLU A 50 11.99 -0.67 -11.37
C GLU A 50 12.68 -1.18 -12.64
N ASN A 51 13.98 -1.50 -12.55
CA ASN A 51 14.78 -1.99 -13.69
C ASN A 51 14.70 -1.11 -14.95
N GLY A 52 14.60 0.22 -14.79
CA GLY A 52 14.48 1.17 -15.89
C GLY A 52 13.07 1.29 -16.49
N GLU A 53 12.08 0.58 -15.96
CA GLU A 53 10.67 0.74 -16.34
C GLU A 53 9.92 1.53 -15.29
N ARG A 54 9.02 2.42 -15.73
CA ARG A 54 8.11 3.13 -14.84
C ARG A 54 6.94 2.22 -14.47
N ILE A 55 6.84 1.91 -13.18
CA ILE A 55 5.80 1.06 -12.62
C ILE A 55 4.82 1.91 -11.81
N THR A 56 3.54 1.65 -11.98
CA THR A 56 2.47 2.25 -11.20
C THR A 56 1.94 1.24 -10.19
N TYR A 57 1.93 1.64 -8.92
CA TYR A 57 1.32 0.90 -7.84
C TYR A 57 0.02 1.57 -7.39
N GLU A 58 -0.95 0.72 -7.05
CA GLU A 58 -2.16 1.14 -6.37
C GLU A 58 -2.37 0.27 -5.14
N VAL A 59 -2.44 0.90 -3.97
CA VAL A 59 -2.71 0.28 -2.68
C VAL A 59 -4.06 0.77 -2.20
N ARG A 60 -5.04 -0.13 -2.14
CA ARG A 60 -6.38 0.18 -1.66
C ARG A 60 -6.52 -0.31 -0.23
N ILE A 61 -6.80 0.62 0.67
CA ILE A 61 -7.07 0.32 2.07
C ILE A 61 -8.59 0.37 2.26
N SER A 62 -9.14 -0.57 3.02
CA SER A 62 -10.55 -0.60 3.38
C SER A 62 -10.76 -1.16 4.78
N ILE A 63 -11.81 -0.73 5.48
CA ILE A 63 -12.25 -1.40 6.71
C ILE A 63 -13.34 -2.43 6.38
N LYS A 64 -13.04 -3.70 6.61
CA LYS A 64 -13.95 -4.85 6.47
C LYS A 64 -14.53 -5.23 7.83
N ASN A 65 -15.85 -5.41 7.90
CA ASN A 65 -16.57 -5.87 9.10
C ASN A 65 -16.21 -5.11 10.40
N LEU A 66 -16.05 -3.78 10.31
CA LEU A 66 -15.71 -2.84 11.39
C LEU A 66 -14.40 -3.07 12.17
N THR A 67 -13.69 -4.18 11.95
CA THR A 67 -12.54 -4.57 12.79
C THR A 67 -11.29 -4.95 12.00
N ARG A 68 -11.43 -5.27 10.71
CA ARG A 68 -10.30 -5.75 9.89
C ARG A 68 -9.93 -4.72 8.84
N VAL A 69 -8.65 -4.45 8.70
CA VAL A 69 -8.11 -3.68 7.57
C VAL A 69 -7.92 -4.64 6.39
N GLY A 70 -8.62 -4.38 5.29
CA GLY A 70 -8.39 -5.01 4.01
C GLY A 70 -7.39 -4.20 3.20
N ILE A 71 -6.44 -4.89 2.56
CA ILE A 71 -5.39 -4.28 1.75
C ILE A 71 -5.32 -5.03 0.42
N ASP A 72 -5.61 -4.31 -0.66
CA ASP A 72 -5.46 -4.81 -2.02
C ASP A 72 -4.33 -4.03 -2.71
N ILE A 73 -3.42 -4.73 -3.39
CA ILE A 73 -2.26 -4.14 -4.05
C ILE A 73 -2.24 -4.55 -5.52
N TYR A 74 -2.10 -3.56 -6.38
CA TYR A 74 -1.98 -3.72 -7.83
C TYR A 74 -0.66 -3.13 -8.33
N ARG A 75 0.00 -3.83 -9.25
CA ARG A 75 1.20 -3.40 -9.98
C ARG A 75 0.89 -3.36 -11.46
N ASN A 76 0.93 -2.18 -12.08
CA ASN A 76 0.51 -1.97 -13.48
C ASN A 76 -0.87 -2.62 -13.78
N ASN A 77 -1.87 -2.33 -12.93
CA ASN A 77 -3.23 -2.87 -12.97
C ASN A 77 -3.36 -4.39 -12.81
N LYS A 78 -2.27 -5.11 -12.50
CA LYS A 78 -2.31 -6.54 -12.18
C LYS A 78 -2.34 -6.74 -10.67
N VAL A 79 -3.17 -7.65 -10.21
CA VAL A 79 -3.28 -8.01 -8.79
C VAL A 79 -1.95 -8.59 -8.31
N VAL A 80 -1.46 -8.08 -7.18
CA VAL A 80 -0.32 -8.64 -6.42
C VAL A 80 -0.82 -9.27 -5.12
N LEU A 81 -1.75 -8.58 -4.44
CA LEU A 81 -2.34 -9.04 -3.19
C LEU A 81 -3.81 -8.62 -3.13
N LEU A 82 -4.67 -9.50 -2.61
CA LEU A 82 -6.03 -9.18 -2.17
C LEU A 82 -6.19 -9.73 -0.75
N SER A 83 -6.64 -8.91 0.20
CA SER A 83 -6.78 -9.34 1.60
C SER A 83 -8.00 -8.82 2.29
#